data_AF-Q2EMT3-F1
#
_entry.id   AF-Q2EMT3-F1
#
_cell.length_a   1.000
_cell.length_b   1.000
_cell.length_c   1.000
_cell.angle_alpha   90.00
_cell.angle_beta   90.00
_cell.angle_gamma   90.00
#
_symmetry.space_group_name_H-M   'P 1'
#
loop_
_entity.id
_entity.type
_entity.pdbx_description
1 polymer ?
#
loop_
_entity_poly.entity_id
_entity_poly.type
_entity_poly.pdbx_seq_one_letter_code
_entity_poly.pdbx_strand_id
1 'polypeptide(L)'
;MAKSGEFMVYNSMILGINTVFSRGYSLIIILGFFTSIILTKFMINKMVDCKFGNDLHKKEKLKVAEMGGLALLLTLSIFLPFIEANLLVPVLIAGILGVIDDIAKLSPKEKLLILALSAIPTGLLLGFSPIYIVLLMFGISICSNFTNMLAGFNGLEIGTGTLASLFLALIMLQNGDIIGFNSLILFFVTYLGFLTYNKYPAKVFPGDTGTLPIGAFLATLAVWKSAVLPLIIIMIPYIIDAGLKYYSAGVTKREEHKPTQLGEDGKLYVAGGYLSLPRLILMKKPMREYNIVFVIWALEILCGITALFVNSTVKII
;
A
#
# COMPACT_ATOMS: atom_id res chain seq x y z
N MET A 1 30.66 -27.08 0.46
CA MET A 1 30.35 -25.76 -0.13
C MET A 1 28.97 -25.22 0.28
N ALA A 2 27.91 -26.02 0.47
CA ALA A 2 26.61 -25.49 0.94
C ALA A 2 26.63 -24.87 2.37
N LYS A 3 27.39 -25.46 3.30
CA LYS A 3 27.50 -24.96 4.70
C LYS A 3 28.11 -23.56 4.86
N SER A 4 28.89 -23.08 3.89
CA SER A 4 29.51 -21.74 3.98
C SER A 4 28.56 -20.61 3.55
N GLY A 5 27.55 -20.90 2.71
CA GLY A 5 26.55 -19.91 2.31
C GLY A 5 25.54 -19.63 3.42
N GLU A 6 24.99 -20.68 4.05
CA GLU A 6 24.05 -20.55 5.17
C GLU A 6 24.67 -19.82 6.38
N PHE A 7 25.93 -20.10 6.69
CA PHE A 7 26.65 -19.45 7.78
C PHE A 7 26.89 -17.95 7.53
N MET A 8 27.07 -17.55 6.26
CA MET A 8 27.26 -16.15 5.88
C MET A 8 25.94 -15.37 5.94
N VAL A 9 24.83 -15.98 5.52
CA VAL A 9 23.47 -15.40 5.62
C VAL A 9 23.03 -15.25 7.07
N TYR A 10 23.33 -16.23 7.93
CA TYR A 10 23.01 -16.16 9.35
C TYR A 10 23.78 -15.03 10.06
N ASN A 11 25.08 -14.90 9.78
CA ASN A 11 25.90 -13.83 10.35
C ASN A 11 25.52 -12.44 9.83
N SER A 12 25.15 -12.30 8.56
CA SER A 12 24.67 -11.01 8.02
C SER A 12 23.32 -10.61 8.63
N MET A 13 22.44 -11.59 8.91
CA MET A 13 21.16 -11.36 9.57
C MET A 13 21.33 -10.90 11.03
N ILE A 14 22.21 -11.54 11.81
CA ILE A 14 22.52 -11.14 13.19
C ILE A 14 23.20 -9.77 13.25
N LEU A 15 24.17 -9.51 12.36
CA LEU A 15 24.83 -8.21 12.27
C LEU A 15 23.83 -7.11 11.89
N GLY A 16 22.88 -7.43 11.01
CA GLY A 16 21.77 -6.59 10.63
C GLY A 16 20.84 -6.23 11.78
N ILE A 17 20.44 -7.21 12.58
CA ILE A 17 19.60 -7.00 13.77
C ILE A 17 20.29 -6.05 14.75
N ASN A 18 21.57 -6.26 15.04
CA ASN A 18 22.32 -5.39 15.96
C ASN A 18 22.48 -3.96 15.42
N THR A 19 22.51 -3.76 14.10
CA THR A 19 22.58 -2.42 13.48
C THR A 19 21.22 -1.71 13.40
N VAL A 20 20.11 -2.44 13.32
CA VAL A 20 18.75 -1.86 13.45
C VAL A 20 18.60 -1.14 14.79
N PHE A 21 19.08 -1.74 15.88
CA PHE A 21 18.96 -1.17 17.22
C PHE A 21 19.99 -0.08 17.55
N SER A 22 21.15 -0.05 16.86
CA SER A 22 22.26 0.85 17.22
C SER A 22 22.14 2.29 16.70
N ARG A 23 21.26 2.55 15.72
CA ARG A 23 21.12 3.87 15.05
C ARG A 23 19.89 4.69 15.47
N GLY A 24 19.15 4.26 16.50
CA GLY A 24 17.96 4.98 16.98
C GLY A 24 16.72 4.85 16.07
N TYR A 25 16.76 4.03 15.01
CA TYR A 25 15.62 3.81 14.12
C TYR A 25 14.40 3.27 14.87
N SER A 26 14.58 2.45 15.90
CA SER A 26 13.48 1.94 16.72
C SER A 26 12.66 3.07 17.34
N LEU A 27 13.31 4.14 17.83
CA LEU A 27 12.60 5.30 18.38
C LEU A 27 11.83 6.05 17.29
N ILE A 28 12.44 6.26 16.13
CA ILE A 28 11.79 6.91 14.96
C ILE A 28 10.56 6.12 14.51
N ILE A 29 10.66 4.80 14.42
CA ILE A 29 9.57 3.90 14.05
C ILE A 29 8.43 3.97 15.08
N ILE A 30 8.74 3.89 16.37
CA ILE A 30 7.76 3.99 17.46
C ILE A 30 7.05 5.35 17.42
N LEU A 31 7.80 6.45 17.26
CA LEU A 31 7.23 7.79 17.14
C LEU A 31 6.38 7.95 15.89
N GLY A 32 6.76 7.33 14.77
CA GLY A 32 5.95 7.28 13.54
C GLY A 32 4.59 6.64 13.76
N PHE A 33 4.53 5.49 14.46
CA PHE A 33 3.26 4.84 14.80
C PHE A 33 2.33 5.75 15.61
N PHE A 34 2.83 6.32 16.71
CA PHE A 34 2.01 7.17 17.58
C PHE A 34 1.62 8.48 16.92
N THR A 35 2.52 9.08 16.14
CA THR A 35 2.20 10.29 15.37
C THR A 35 1.11 10.02 14.35
N SER A 36 1.15 8.87 13.65
CA SER A 36 0.09 8.48 12.73
C SER A 36 -1.26 8.38 13.44
N ILE A 37 -1.34 7.76 14.62
CA ILE A 37 -2.57 7.68 15.42
C ILE A 37 -3.08 9.08 15.79
N ILE A 38 -2.20 9.94 16.29
CA ILE A 38 -2.55 11.30 16.74
C ILE A 38 -3.04 12.14 15.57
N LEU A 39 -2.29 12.17 14.46
CA LEU A 39 -2.65 12.92 13.26
C LEU A 39 -3.90 12.37 12.59
N THR A 40 -4.12 11.06 12.60
CA THR A 40 -5.35 10.46 12.06
C THR A 40 -6.56 10.89 12.88
N LYS A 41 -6.47 10.87 14.22
CA LYS A 41 -7.54 11.37 15.09
C LYS A 41 -7.82 12.86 14.85
N PHE A 42 -6.77 13.66 14.67
CA PHE A 42 -6.91 15.08 14.32
C PHE A 42 -7.60 15.26 12.96
N MET A 43 -7.19 14.50 11.93
CA MET A 43 -7.82 14.52 10.60
C MET A 43 -9.28 14.11 10.64
N ILE A 44 -9.66 13.08 11.40
CA ILE A 44 -11.07 12.67 11.58
C ILE A 44 -11.93 13.86 12.02
N ASN A 45 -11.49 14.56 13.05
CA ASN A 45 -12.25 15.67 13.63
C ASN A 45 -12.32 16.90 12.70
N LYS A 46 -11.33 17.10 11.83
CA LYS A 46 -11.29 18.24 10.91
C LYS A 46 -11.99 17.96 9.60
N MET A 47 -11.74 16.80 9.01
CA MET A 47 -12.21 16.48 7.67
C MET A 47 -13.68 16.07 7.64
N VAL A 48 -14.25 15.55 8.74
CA VAL A 48 -15.68 15.20 8.77
C VAL A 48 -16.60 16.37 8.42
N ASP A 49 -16.20 17.61 8.75
CA ASP A 49 -16.94 18.83 8.46
C ASP A 49 -16.57 19.48 7.11
N CYS A 50 -15.39 19.15 6.56
CA CYS A 50 -14.90 19.71 5.30
C CYS A 50 -15.20 18.82 4.08
N LYS A 51 -14.91 17.53 4.20
CA LYS A 51 -15.08 16.53 3.14
C LYS A 51 -15.28 15.13 3.74
N PHE A 52 -16.44 14.56 3.45
CA PHE A 52 -16.86 13.27 3.99
C PHE A 52 -17.44 12.36 2.90
N GLY A 53 -17.33 11.06 3.13
CA GLY A 53 -17.98 10.01 2.36
C GLY A 53 -19.06 9.34 3.20
N ASN A 54 -20.11 8.83 2.55
CA ASN A 54 -21.10 8.00 3.21
C ASN A 54 -20.66 6.54 3.17
N ASP A 55 -20.64 5.86 4.32
CA ASP A 55 -20.38 4.43 4.36
C ASP A 55 -21.55 3.64 3.73
N LEU A 56 -21.35 3.17 2.49
CA LEU A 56 -22.38 2.52 1.68
C LEU A 56 -22.78 1.14 2.23
N HIS A 57 -21.95 0.53 3.08
CA HIS A 57 -22.14 -0.82 3.61
C HIS A 57 -22.72 -0.81 5.03
N LYS A 58 -23.37 0.29 5.43
CA LYS A 58 -24.08 0.42 6.72
C LYS A 58 -25.49 0.98 6.57
N LYS A 59 -26.41 0.50 7.42
CA LYS A 59 -27.82 0.95 7.44
C LYS A 59 -27.96 2.44 7.74
N GLU A 60 -27.17 2.94 8.68
CA GLU A 60 -27.23 4.34 9.15
C GLU A 60 -26.51 5.33 8.22
N LYS A 61 -25.83 4.86 7.15
CA LYS A 61 -25.03 5.69 6.22
C LYS A 61 -24.23 6.79 6.92
N LEU A 62 -23.48 6.42 7.94
CA LEU A 62 -22.70 7.35 8.76
C LEU A 62 -21.73 8.16 7.88
N LYS A 63 -21.58 9.45 8.20
CA LYS A 63 -20.56 10.31 7.59
C LYS A 63 -19.18 9.90 8.11
N VAL A 64 -18.27 9.62 7.19
CA VAL A 64 -16.90 9.22 7.48
C VAL A 64 -15.96 10.24 6.85
N ALA A 65 -14.97 10.72 7.60
CA ALA A 65 -14.00 11.69 7.10
C ALA A 65 -13.26 11.14 5.87
N GLU A 66 -13.19 11.90 4.79
CA GLU A 66 -12.38 11.58 3.60
C GLU A 66 -10.99 12.24 3.68
N MET A 67 -10.09 11.86 2.75
CA MET A 67 -8.71 12.37 2.66
C MET A 67 -7.87 12.15 3.93
N GLY A 68 -8.17 11.11 4.70
CA GLY A 68 -7.40 10.75 5.89
C GLY A 68 -5.93 10.44 5.60
N GLY A 69 -5.60 10.09 4.35
CA GLY A 69 -4.22 9.88 3.89
C GLY A 69 -3.29 11.07 4.14
N LEU A 70 -3.81 12.29 4.35
CA LEU A 70 -3.01 13.43 4.79
C LEU A 70 -2.26 13.15 6.10
N ALA A 71 -2.86 12.41 7.05
CA ALA A 71 -2.16 12.01 8.28
C ALA A 71 -0.96 11.10 7.99
N LEU A 72 -1.10 10.18 7.03
CA LEU A 72 -0.03 9.30 6.60
C LEU A 72 1.09 10.09 5.92
N LEU A 73 0.72 10.99 5.01
CA LEU A 73 1.65 11.84 4.27
C LEU A 73 2.47 12.74 5.20
N LEU A 74 1.81 13.41 6.16
CA LEU A 74 2.47 14.24 7.17
C LEU A 74 3.39 13.42 8.07
N THR A 75 2.94 12.25 8.54
CA THR A 75 3.77 11.37 9.39
C THR A 75 5.03 10.94 8.66
N LEU A 76 4.92 10.45 7.42
CA LEU A 76 6.08 10.04 6.63
C LEU A 76 6.99 11.22 6.29
N SER A 77 6.45 12.41 6.07
CA SER A 77 7.24 13.63 5.82
C SER A 77 8.10 14.01 7.02
N ILE A 78 7.61 13.75 8.23
CA ILE A 78 8.37 14.00 9.46
C ILE A 78 9.46 12.94 9.65
N PHE A 79 9.13 11.64 9.55
CA PHE A 79 10.03 10.58 10.03
C PHE A 79 10.90 9.92 8.96
N LEU A 80 10.44 9.82 7.70
CA LEU A 80 11.18 9.12 6.65
C LEU A 80 12.56 9.74 6.35
N PRO A 81 12.74 11.08 6.38
CA PRO A 81 14.05 11.70 6.16
C PRO A 81 15.14 11.31 7.15
N PHE A 82 14.77 10.90 8.36
CA PHE A 82 15.73 10.42 9.36
C PHE A 82 16.26 9.00 9.06
N ILE A 83 15.62 8.28 8.14
CA ILE A 83 16.07 6.97 7.66
C ILE A 83 16.70 7.11 6.28
N GLU A 84 15.95 7.65 5.32
CA GLU A 84 16.39 7.89 3.94
C GLU A 84 15.51 8.97 3.29
N ALA A 85 16.06 10.17 3.14
CA ALA A 85 15.32 11.34 2.66
C ALA A 85 14.87 11.23 1.21
N ASN A 86 15.62 10.54 0.35
CA ASN A 86 15.29 10.45 -1.08
C ASN A 86 14.00 9.65 -1.33
N LEU A 87 13.64 8.73 -0.42
CA LEU A 87 12.38 7.98 -0.50
C LEU A 87 11.14 8.84 -0.21
N LEU A 88 11.31 10.05 0.31
CA LEU A 88 10.19 10.96 0.55
C LEU A 88 9.61 11.52 -0.76
N VAL A 89 10.42 11.67 -1.81
CA VAL A 89 10.00 12.23 -3.10
C VAL A 89 8.85 11.46 -3.76
N PRO A 90 8.93 10.13 -3.98
CA PRO A 90 7.82 9.38 -4.58
C PRO A 90 6.57 9.37 -3.70
N VAL A 91 6.75 9.37 -2.37
CA VAL A 91 5.63 9.43 -1.40
C VAL A 91 4.91 10.77 -1.48
N LEU A 92 5.65 11.88 -1.50
CA LEU A 92 5.09 13.23 -1.61
C LEU A 92 4.39 13.45 -2.94
N ILE A 93 5.02 13.08 -4.05
CA ILE A 93 4.41 13.30 -5.37
C ILE A 93 3.14 12.47 -5.51
N ALA A 94 3.16 11.18 -5.13
CA ALA A 94 1.98 10.33 -5.18
C ALA A 94 0.88 10.81 -4.20
N GLY A 95 1.26 11.26 -3.00
CA GLY A 95 0.33 11.77 -2.01
C GLY A 95 -0.33 13.08 -2.45
N ILE A 96 0.45 14.03 -2.96
CA ILE A 96 -0.05 15.30 -3.50
C ILE A 96 -0.95 15.04 -4.72
N LEU A 97 -0.56 14.15 -5.62
CA LEU A 97 -1.42 13.74 -6.74
C LEU A 97 -2.75 13.18 -6.23
N GLY A 98 -2.72 12.37 -5.16
CA GLY A 98 -3.92 11.86 -4.52
C GLY A 98 -4.80 12.97 -3.94
N VAL A 99 -4.20 13.99 -3.31
CA VAL A 99 -4.93 15.18 -2.85
C VAL A 99 -5.60 15.91 -4.02
N ILE A 100 -4.86 16.09 -5.12
CA ILE A 100 -5.38 16.74 -6.33
C ILE A 100 -6.53 15.92 -6.91
N ASP A 101 -6.39 14.60 -7.02
CA ASP A 101 -7.46 13.75 -7.55
C ASP A 101 -8.70 13.75 -6.65
N ASP A 102 -8.49 13.66 -5.35
CA ASP A 102 -9.55 13.73 -4.36
C ASP A 102 -10.37 15.02 -4.56
N ILE A 103 -9.75 16.16 -4.87
CA ILE A 103 -10.44 17.46 -5.03
C ILE A 103 -10.96 17.68 -6.47
N ALA A 104 -10.14 17.44 -7.48
CA ALA A 104 -10.35 17.87 -8.86
C ALA A 104 -10.73 16.75 -9.83
N LYS A 105 -10.74 15.47 -9.40
CA LYS A 105 -11.06 14.28 -10.21
C LYS A 105 -10.30 14.22 -11.53
N LEU A 106 -9.06 13.74 -11.47
CA LEU A 106 -8.21 13.52 -12.63
C LEU A 106 -8.70 12.33 -13.48
N SER A 107 -8.34 12.37 -14.75
CA SER A 107 -8.48 11.25 -15.67
C SER A 107 -7.45 10.16 -15.34
N PRO A 108 -7.75 8.88 -15.65
CA PRO A 108 -6.80 7.79 -15.45
C PRO A 108 -5.45 8.01 -16.18
N LYS A 109 -5.48 8.67 -17.35
CA LYS A 109 -4.27 8.97 -18.13
C LYS A 109 -3.37 9.99 -17.45
N GLU A 110 -3.97 11.04 -16.86
CA GLU A 110 -3.23 12.06 -16.11
C GLU A 110 -2.53 11.45 -14.89
N LYS A 111 -3.26 10.61 -14.14
CA LYS A 111 -2.66 9.89 -12.99
C LYS A 111 -1.48 9.05 -13.42
N LEU A 112 -1.67 8.21 -14.46
CA LEU A 112 -0.65 7.30 -14.96
C LEU A 112 0.60 8.07 -15.42
N LEU A 113 0.42 9.18 -16.15
CA LEU A 113 1.52 10.00 -16.65
C LEU A 113 2.27 10.71 -15.51
N ILE A 114 1.57 11.38 -14.59
CA ILE A 114 2.21 12.13 -13.50
C ILE A 114 2.98 11.20 -12.57
N LEU A 115 2.40 10.03 -12.23
CA LEU A 115 3.09 9.01 -11.43
C LEU A 115 4.33 8.47 -12.14
N ALA A 116 4.25 8.21 -13.45
CA ALA A 116 5.41 7.77 -14.21
C ALA A 116 6.52 8.83 -14.19
N LEU A 117 6.18 10.11 -14.42
CA LEU A 117 7.15 11.21 -14.42
C LEU A 117 7.79 11.43 -13.04
N SER A 118 7.10 11.09 -11.95
CA SER A 118 7.67 11.16 -10.58
C SER A 118 8.90 10.26 -10.38
N ALA A 119 9.06 9.22 -11.20
CA ALA A 119 10.22 8.34 -11.16
C ALA A 119 11.52 9.02 -11.61
N ILE A 120 11.45 10.08 -12.41
CA ILE A 120 12.64 10.79 -12.91
C ILE A 120 13.41 11.45 -11.76
N PRO A 121 12.84 12.40 -10.98
CA PRO A 121 13.57 12.98 -9.86
C PRO A 121 13.92 11.93 -8.79
N THR A 122 13.03 10.96 -8.54
CA THR A 122 13.28 9.87 -7.59
C THR A 122 14.50 9.04 -7.99
N GLY A 123 14.56 8.59 -9.24
CA GLY A 123 15.67 7.78 -9.74
C GLY A 123 16.98 8.54 -9.81
N LEU A 124 16.96 9.83 -10.19
CA LEU A 124 18.16 10.67 -10.17
C LEU A 124 18.73 10.82 -8.76
N LEU A 125 17.88 11.10 -7.76
CA LEU A 125 18.29 11.22 -6.36
C LEU A 125 18.82 9.91 -5.77
N LEU A 126 18.28 8.77 -6.20
CA LEU A 126 18.74 7.45 -5.81
C LEU A 126 19.91 6.91 -6.66
N GLY A 127 20.43 7.71 -7.59
CA GLY A 127 21.59 7.35 -8.42
C GLY A 127 21.33 6.28 -9.49
N PHE A 128 20.10 6.17 -9.99
CA PHE A 128 19.73 5.19 -11.00
C PHE A 128 20.30 5.55 -12.38
N SER A 129 20.69 4.51 -13.13
CA SER A 129 20.95 4.67 -14.55
C SER A 129 19.63 4.88 -15.33
N PRO A 130 19.68 5.44 -16.55
CA PRO A 130 18.48 5.74 -17.33
C PRO A 130 17.54 4.53 -17.51
N ILE A 131 18.07 3.32 -17.68
CA ILE A 131 17.26 2.10 -17.82
C ILE A 131 16.49 1.76 -16.53
N TYR A 132 17.11 1.97 -15.36
CA TYR A 132 16.45 1.79 -14.07
C TYR A 132 15.41 2.89 -13.79
N ILE A 133 15.63 4.11 -14.30
CA ILE A 133 14.62 5.16 -14.26
C ILE A 133 13.40 4.76 -15.08
N VAL A 134 13.57 4.24 -16.30
CA VAL A 134 12.45 3.75 -17.13
C VAL A 134 11.70 2.61 -16.43
N LEU A 135 12.43 1.66 -15.84
CA LEU A 135 11.80 0.60 -15.04
C LEU A 135 11.00 1.17 -13.87
N LEU A 136 11.55 2.17 -13.18
CA LEU A 136 10.89 2.85 -12.06
C LEU A 136 9.65 3.64 -12.52
N MET A 137 9.65 4.23 -13.71
CA MET A 137 8.48 4.91 -14.29
C MET A 137 7.29 3.96 -14.39
N PHE A 138 7.51 2.76 -14.94
CA PHE A 138 6.47 1.73 -15.00
C PHE A 138 6.13 1.22 -13.60
N GLY A 139 7.13 0.97 -12.75
CA GLY A 139 6.94 0.47 -11.40
C GLY A 139 6.03 1.37 -10.57
N ILE A 140 6.38 2.65 -10.41
CA ILE A 140 5.60 3.61 -9.60
C ILE A 140 4.19 3.77 -10.19
N SER A 141 4.08 3.97 -11.50
CA SER A 141 2.80 4.24 -12.14
C SER A 141 1.84 3.06 -12.03
N ILE A 142 2.31 1.85 -12.36
CA ILE A 142 1.48 0.64 -12.33
C ILE A 142 1.13 0.28 -10.89
N CYS A 143 2.11 0.21 -9.99
CA CYS A 143 1.86 -0.22 -8.61
C CYS A 143 0.92 0.74 -7.89
N SER A 144 1.09 2.05 -8.04
CA SER A 144 0.22 3.05 -7.37
C SER A 144 -1.23 2.95 -7.83
N ASN A 145 -1.45 2.75 -9.14
CA ASN A 145 -2.80 2.55 -9.66
C ASN A 145 -3.39 1.22 -9.18
N PHE A 146 -2.60 0.15 -9.13
CA PHE A 146 -3.07 -1.16 -8.65
C PHE A 146 -3.45 -1.13 -7.16
N THR A 147 -2.65 -0.48 -6.31
CA THR A 147 -2.97 -0.31 -4.88
C THR A 147 -4.20 0.56 -4.67
N ASN A 148 -4.40 1.59 -5.48
CA ASN A 148 -5.61 2.43 -5.45
C ASN A 148 -6.85 1.70 -5.97
N MET A 149 -6.70 0.80 -6.95
CA MET A 149 -7.84 0.07 -7.50
C MET A 149 -8.40 -0.95 -6.51
N LEU A 150 -7.58 -1.72 -5.78
CA LEU A 150 -8.05 -2.73 -4.82
C LEU A 150 -8.65 -2.08 -3.57
N ALA A 151 -9.89 -1.61 -3.71
CA ALA A 151 -10.54 -0.71 -2.76
C ALA A 151 -12.04 -0.97 -2.62
N GLY A 152 -12.67 -0.26 -1.68
CA GLY A 152 -14.12 -0.18 -1.53
C GLY A 152 -14.68 -0.87 -0.28
N PHE A 153 -13.84 -1.34 0.64
CA PHE A 153 -14.29 -1.95 1.90
C PHE A 153 -13.45 -1.42 3.07
N ASN A 154 -14.09 -1.22 4.22
CA ASN A 154 -13.49 -0.69 5.44
C ASN A 154 -12.26 -1.48 5.90
N GLY A 155 -11.07 -0.89 5.75
CA GLY A 155 -9.79 -1.49 6.13
C GLY A 155 -9.07 -2.25 5.01
N LEU A 156 -9.65 -2.33 3.80
CA LEU A 156 -9.07 -3.13 2.72
C LEU A 156 -7.77 -2.52 2.20
N GLU A 157 -7.82 -1.28 1.70
CA GLU A 157 -6.74 -0.61 0.98
C GLU A 157 -5.50 -0.46 1.87
N ILE A 158 -5.73 0.06 3.08
CA ILE A 158 -4.68 0.29 4.05
C ILE A 158 -4.19 -1.04 4.60
N GLY A 159 -5.08 -1.99 4.87
CA GLY A 159 -4.69 -3.29 5.41
C GLY A 159 -3.82 -4.10 4.48
N THR A 160 -4.18 -4.20 3.18
CA THR A 160 -3.34 -4.89 2.20
C THR A 160 -2.03 -4.14 1.98
N GLY A 161 -2.03 -2.80 1.94
CA GLY A 161 -0.80 -2.01 1.83
C GLY A 161 0.14 -2.16 3.04
N THR A 162 -0.43 -2.21 4.24
CA THR A 162 0.30 -2.53 5.49
C THR A 162 0.94 -3.91 5.37
N LEU A 163 0.21 -4.95 4.99
CA LEU A 163 0.76 -6.30 4.82
C LEU A 163 1.84 -6.36 3.73
N ALA A 164 1.59 -5.75 2.56
CA ALA A 164 2.56 -5.69 1.46
C ALA A 164 3.89 -5.05 1.90
N SER A 165 3.82 -3.94 2.64
CA SER A 165 5.02 -3.28 3.18
C SER A 165 5.75 -4.11 4.22
N LEU A 166 5.03 -4.85 5.08
CA LEU A 166 5.62 -5.79 6.03
C LEU A 166 6.40 -6.89 5.32
N PHE A 167 5.80 -7.56 4.34
CA PHE A 167 6.47 -8.64 3.63
C PHE A 167 7.66 -8.15 2.82
N LEU A 168 7.56 -7.00 2.16
CA LEU A 168 8.71 -6.42 1.49
C LEU A 168 9.81 -6.02 2.49
N ALA A 169 9.46 -5.57 3.71
CA ALA A 169 10.44 -5.32 4.76
C ALA A 169 11.19 -6.61 5.13
N LEU A 170 10.47 -7.71 5.34
CA LEU A 170 11.07 -9.00 5.64
C LEU A 170 12.00 -9.49 4.52
N ILE A 171 11.67 -9.20 3.25
CA ILE A 171 12.57 -9.43 2.11
C ILE A 171 13.84 -8.57 2.23
N MET A 172 13.73 -7.29 2.58
CA MET A 172 14.91 -6.44 2.81
C MET A 172 15.79 -6.98 3.93
N LEU A 173 15.18 -7.47 5.01
CA LEU A 173 15.91 -8.11 6.11
C LEU A 173 16.63 -9.39 5.67
N GLN A 174 15.96 -10.27 4.91
CA GLN A 174 16.61 -11.44 4.28
C GLN A 174 17.75 -11.04 3.33
N ASN A 175 17.70 -9.82 2.79
CA ASN A 175 18.72 -9.27 1.92
C ASN A 175 19.85 -8.57 2.67
N GLY A 176 19.77 -8.46 4.01
CA GLY A 176 20.71 -7.68 4.81
C GLY A 176 20.60 -6.17 4.57
N ASP A 177 19.54 -5.71 3.90
CA ASP A 177 19.33 -4.30 3.60
C ASP A 177 18.61 -3.59 4.76
N ILE A 178 19.43 -3.04 5.65
CA ILE A 178 18.95 -2.39 6.87
C ILE A 178 18.23 -1.07 6.58
N ILE A 179 18.64 -0.34 5.56
CA ILE A 179 17.97 0.92 5.18
C ILE A 179 16.58 0.60 4.63
N GLY A 180 16.50 -0.31 3.66
CA GLY A 180 15.23 -0.73 3.06
C GLY A 180 14.28 -1.33 4.10
N PHE A 181 14.80 -2.17 5.01
CA PHE A 181 14.01 -2.73 6.11
C PHE A 181 13.42 -1.63 7.00
N ASN A 182 14.24 -0.72 7.52
CA ASN A 182 13.76 0.33 8.43
C ASN A 182 12.79 1.30 7.74
N SER A 183 13.03 1.65 6.48
CA SER A 183 12.09 2.47 5.69
C SER A 183 10.73 1.79 5.53
N LEU A 184 10.70 0.48 5.25
CA LEU A 184 9.45 -0.28 5.11
C LEU A 184 8.76 -0.53 6.44
N ILE A 185 9.50 -0.75 7.52
CA ILE A 185 8.90 -0.89 8.86
C ILE A 185 8.31 0.44 9.33
N LEU A 186 8.97 1.58 9.08
CA LEU A 186 8.39 2.89 9.37
C LEU A 186 7.06 3.09 8.59
N PHE A 187 7.06 2.73 7.31
CA PHE A 187 5.85 2.78 6.48
C PHE A 187 4.75 1.86 7.02
N PHE A 188 5.09 0.60 7.32
CA PHE A 188 4.20 -0.39 7.92
C PHE A 188 3.54 0.13 9.19
N VAL A 189 4.31 0.62 10.17
CA VAL A 189 3.74 1.10 11.43
C VAL A 189 2.94 2.39 11.25
N THR A 190 3.34 3.27 10.34
CA THR A 190 2.58 4.48 10.01
C THR A 190 1.20 4.12 9.47
N TYR A 191 1.13 3.16 8.54
CA TYR A 191 -0.15 2.68 7.99
C TYR A 191 -0.94 1.86 8.99
N LEU A 192 -0.28 1.06 9.85
CA LEU A 192 -0.92 0.33 10.93
C LEU A 192 -1.61 1.27 11.93
N GLY A 193 -0.97 2.40 12.25
CA GLY A 193 -1.55 3.45 13.09
C GLY A 193 -2.85 4.01 12.51
N PHE A 194 -2.86 4.32 11.21
CA PHE A 194 -4.08 4.77 10.50
C PHE A 194 -5.15 3.67 10.42
N LEU A 195 -4.73 2.42 10.19
CA LEU A 195 -5.62 1.25 10.10
C LEU A 195 -6.44 1.06 11.38
N THR A 196 -5.95 1.50 12.55
CA THR A 196 -6.73 1.46 13.80
C THR A 196 -8.05 2.22 13.73
N TYR A 197 -8.13 3.27 12.91
CA TYR A 197 -9.32 4.08 12.66
C TYR A 197 -10.04 3.74 11.35
N ASN A 198 -9.32 3.19 10.37
CA ASN A 198 -9.88 2.83 9.06
C ASN A 198 -10.49 1.42 9.01
N LYS A 199 -10.05 0.50 9.88
CA LYS A 199 -10.64 -0.85 9.98
C LYS A 199 -12.14 -0.79 10.27
N TYR A 200 -12.87 -1.83 9.88
CA TYR A 200 -14.30 -1.93 10.15
C TYR A 200 -14.64 -1.81 11.65
N PRO A 201 -15.62 -0.97 12.04
CA PRO A 201 -16.28 0.07 11.24
C PRO A 201 -15.40 1.32 11.06
N ALA A 202 -15.19 1.77 9.82
CA ALA A 202 -14.27 2.89 9.55
C ALA A 202 -14.77 4.21 10.13
N LYS A 203 -13.82 5.01 10.62
CA LYS A 203 -13.98 6.40 11.08
C LYS A 203 -13.30 7.40 10.14
N VAL A 204 -12.46 6.90 9.25
CA VAL A 204 -11.74 7.67 8.24
C VAL A 204 -11.50 6.83 6.99
N PHE A 205 -11.63 7.44 5.82
CA PHE A 205 -11.23 6.88 4.55
C PHE A 205 -9.87 7.44 4.12
N PRO A 206 -8.99 6.61 3.53
CA PRO A 206 -7.66 7.05 3.15
C PRO A 206 -7.66 8.03 1.97
N GLY A 207 -8.63 7.91 1.06
CA GLY A 207 -8.63 8.61 -0.22
C GLY A 207 -7.48 8.16 -1.13
N ASP A 208 -7.37 8.81 -2.28
CA ASP A 208 -6.24 8.58 -3.19
C ASP A 208 -4.92 9.02 -2.54
N THR A 209 -4.99 10.06 -1.69
CA THR A 209 -3.89 10.57 -0.87
C THR A 209 -3.22 9.47 -0.04
N GLY A 210 -3.97 8.49 0.46
CA GLY A 210 -3.43 7.39 1.28
C GLY A 210 -3.11 6.12 0.49
N THR A 211 -3.61 5.96 -0.74
CA THR A 211 -3.53 4.68 -1.47
C THR A 211 -2.52 4.70 -2.61
N LEU A 212 -2.34 5.83 -3.31
CA LEU A 212 -1.31 5.98 -4.33
C LEU A 212 0.11 5.87 -3.76
N PRO A 213 0.45 6.45 -2.58
CA PRO A 213 1.79 6.34 -2.03
C PRO A 213 2.23 4.91 -1.70
N ILE A 214 1.29 3.98 -1.46
CA ILE A 214 1.60 2.57 -1.21
C ILE A 214 2.38 2.00 -2.39
N GLY A 215 1.81 2.03 -3.59
CA GLY A 215 2.46 1.49 -4.76
C GLY A 215 3.73 2.24 -5.15
N ALA A 216 3.76 3.58 -5.02
CA ALA A 216 4.93 4.38 -5.32
C ALA A 216 6.12 4.00 -4.42
N PHE A 217 5.88 3.85 -3.11
CA PHE A 217 6.90 3.51 -2.15
C PHE A 217 7.43 2.08 -2.32
N LEU A 218 6.52 1.10 -2.47
CA LEU A 218 6.89 -0.30 -2.67
C LEU A 218 7.67 -0.50 -3.96
N ALA A 219 7.23 0.09 -5.08
CA ALA A 219 7.93 0.01 -6.36
C ALA A 219 9.33 0.64 -6.30
N THR A 220 9.45 1.81 -5.66
CA THR A 220 10.75 2.48 -5.51
C THR A 220 11.75 1.61 -4.78
N LEU A 221 11.36 1.04 -3.64
CA LEU A 221 12.24 0.18 -2.85
C LEU A 221 12.55 -1.14 -3.56
N ALA A 222 11.58 -1.75 -4.23
CA ALA A 222 11.82 -2.99 -4.96
C ALA A 222 12.78 -2.79 -6.14
N VAL A 223 12.68 -1.69 -6.87
CA VAL A 223 13.63 -1.38 -7.96
C VAL A 223 15.00 -1.02 -7.36
N TRP A 224 15.04 -0.16 -6.34
CA TRP A 224 16.29 0.29 -5.73
C TRP A 224 17.09 -0.86 -5.11
N LYS A 225 16.40 -1.77 -4.42
CA LYS A 225 17.01 -2.87 -3.66
C LYS A 225 16.95 -4.21 -4.39
N SER A 226 16.73 -4.17 -5.71
CA SER A 226 16.73 -5.36 -6.59
C SER A 226 15.78 -6.48 -6.11
N ALA A 227 14.60 -6.12 -5.60
CA ALA A 227 13.57 -7.01 -5.09
C ALA A 227 12.27 -6.95 -5.93
N VAL A 228 12.40 -6.71 -7.23
CA VAL A 228 11.26 -6.62 -8.17
C VAL A 228 10.46 -7.92 -8.23
N LEU A 229 11.12 -9.07 -8.30
CA LEU A 229 10.43 -10.38 -8.36
C LEU A 229 9.61 -10.66 -7.09
N PRO A 230 10.17 -10.53 -5.85
CA PRO A 230 9.38 -10.59 -4.63
C PRO A 230 8.19 -9.61 -4.61
N LEU A 231 8.39 -8.37 -5.08
CA LEU A 231 7.32 -7.40 -5.17
C LEU A 231 6.20 -7.85 -6.11
N ILE A 232 6.51 -8.40 -7.28
CA ILE A 232 5.49 -8.90 -8.22
C ILE A 232 4.62 -9.97 -7.54
N ILE A 233 5.22 -10.86 -6.74
CA ILE A 233 4.49 -11.91 -6.01
C ILE A 233 3.59 -11.28 -4.93
N ILE A 234 4.11 -10.32 -4.16
CA ILE A 234 3.33 -9.57 -3.17
C ILE A 234 2.15 -8.85 -3.85
N MET A 235 2.37 -8.29 -5.05
CA MET A 235 1.37 -7.53 -5.79
C MET A 235 0.28 -8.39 -6.47
N ILE A 236 0.34 -9.73 -6.38
CA ILE A 236 -0.61 -10.63 -7.05
C ILE A 236 -2.09 -10.28 -6.78
N PRO A 237 -2.54 -10.03 -5.54
CA PRO A 237 -3.95 -9.70 -5.28
C PRO A 237 -4.40 -8.43 -6.02
N TYR A 238 -3.53 -7.42 -6.07
CA TYR A 238 -3.76 -6.17 -6.79
C TYR A 238 -3.75 -6.36 -8.30
N ILE A 239 -2.82 -7.17 -8.83
CA ILE A 239 -2.72 -7.50 -10.25
C ILE A 239 -4.00 -8.23 -10.71
N ILE A 240 -4.47 -9.21 -9.93
CA ILE A 240 -5.70 -9.95 -10.23
C ILE A 240 -6.90 -8.99 -10.22
N ASP A 241 -7.01 -8.14 -9.20
CA ASP A 241 -8.11 -7.19 -9.10
C ASP A 241 -8.14 -6.19 -10.27
N ALA A 242 -6.98 -5.60 -10.60
CA ALA A 242 -6.85 -4.69 -11.72
C ALA A 242 -7.14 -5.38 -13.07
N GLY A 243 -6.65 -6.60 -13.27
CA GLY A 243 -6.91 -7.41 -14.45
C GLY A 243 -8.38 -7.73 -14.65
N LEU A 244 -9.11 -8.07 -13.57
CA LEU A 244 -10.56 -8.32 -13.62
C LEU A 244 -11.35 -7.07 -13.98
N LYS A 245 -10.97 -5.91 -13.41
CA LYS A 245 -11.59 -4.62 -13.73
C LYS A 245 -11.37 -4.26 -15.20
N TYR A 246 -10.13 -4.39 -15.67
CA TYR A 246 -9.80 -4.14 -17.06
C TYR A 246 -10.54 -5.09 -18.01
N TYR A 247 -10.59 -6.38 -17.70
CA TYR A 247 -11.28 -7.39 -18.53
C TYR A 247 -12.77 -7.09 -18.68
N SER A 248 -13.43 -6.63 -17.62
CA SER A 248 -14.88 -6.44 -17.59
C SER A 248 -15.37 -5.05 -17.99
N ALA A 249 -14.58 -4.00 -17.77
CA ALA A 249 -14.97 -2.61 -18.05
C ALA A 249 -14.08 -1.89 -19.09
N GLY A 250 -12.93 -2.47 -19.46
CA GLY A 250 -11.93 -1.82 -20.30
C GLY A 250 -11.25 -0.62 -19.61
N VAL A 251 -10.59 0.23 -20.41
CA VAL A 251 -9.86 1.43 -19.93
C VAL A 251 -10.76 2.65 -19.77
N THR A 252 -11.89 2.69 -20.48
CA THR A 252 -12.60 3.94 -20.80
C THR A 252 -14.02 4.04 -20.28
N LYS A 253 -14.69 2.93 -19.93
CA LYS A 253 -16.08 2.99 -19.45
C LYS A 253 -16.11 3.13 -17.92
N ARG A 254 -16.22 4.37 -17.45
CA ARG A 254 -16.55 4.73 -16.05
C ARG A 254 -18.04 4.49 -15.71
N GLU A 255 -18.85 3.98 -16.64
CA GLU A 255 -20.32 3.99 -16.52
C GLU A 255 -20.91 2.68 -15.96
N GLU A 256 -21.82 2.88 -15.00
CA GLU A 256 -22.56 1.90 -14.17
C GLU A 256 -21.75 1.10 -13.14
N HIS A 257 -20.99 1.80 -12.30
CA HIS A 257 -20.51 1.22 -11.04
C HIS A 257 -21.69 1.05 -10.07
N LYS A 258 -22.28 -0.15 -10.04
CA LYS A 258 -23.23 -0.54 -8.99
C LYS A 258 -22.41 -1.00 -7.77
N PRO A 259 -22.42 -0.26 -6.64
CA PRO A 259 -21.72 -0.72 -5.44
C PRO A 259 -22.33 -2.04 -4.95
N THR A 260 -21.56 -2.79 -4.18
CA THR A 260 -22.09 -3.96 -3.47
C THR A 260 -23.22 -3.53 -2.54
N GLN A 261 -24.26 -4.35 -2.47
CA GLN A 261 -25.47 -4.03 -1.71
C GLN A 261 -25.45 -4.73 -0.36
N LEU A 262 -25.84 -3.99 0.68
CA LEU A 262 -26.03 -4.54 2.01
C LEU A 262 -27.41 -5.21 2.10
N GLY A 263 -27.42 -6.52 2.30
CA GLY A 263 -28.65 -7.29 2.57
C GLY A 263 -29.15 -7.07 4.00
N GLU A 264 -30.42 -7.43 4.23
CA GLU A 264 -31.05 -7.33 5.55
C GLU A 264 -30.33 -8.18 6.62
N ASP A 265 -29.68 -9.27 6.20
CA ASP A 265 -28.85 -10.17 7.00
C ASP A 265 -27.46 -9.59 7.36
N GLY A 266 -27.17 -8.38 6.89
CA GLY A 266 -25.90 -7.68 7.10
C GLY A 266 -24.75 -8.17 6.22
N LYS A 267 -25.02 -9.04 5.22
CA LYS A 267 -24.02 -9.48 4.24
C LYS A 267 -24.04 -8.60 3.00
N LEU A 268 -22.94 -8.66 2.25
CA LEU A 268 -22.76 -7.95 1.00
C LEU A 268 -23.05 -8.85 -0.19
N TYR A 269 -23.79 -8.32 -1.15
CA TYR A 269 -24.21 -8.98 -2.38
C TYR A 269 -23.78 -8.18 -3.60
N VAL A 270 -23.46 -8.88 -4.70
CA VAL A 270 -23.05 -8.24 -5.96
C VAL A 270 -24.29 -7.99 -6.81
N ALA A 271 -24.58 -6.71 -7.08
CA ALA A 271 -25.76 -6.28 -7.85
C ALA A 271 -25.43 -5.85 -9.30
N GLY A 272 -24.24 -6.22 -9.80
CA GLY A 272 -23.73 -5.87 -11.13
C GLY A 272 -22.49 -4.97 -11.09
N GLY A 273 -22.18 -4.38 -12.25
CA GLY A 273 -20.94 -3.60 -12.47
C GLY A 273 -19.75 -4.47 -12.86
N TYR A 274 -18.55 -3.88 -12.87
CA TYR A 274 -17.32 -4.58 -13.24
C TYR A 274 -16.96 -5.77 -12.33
N LEU A 275 -16.15 -6.69 -12.83
CA LEU A 275 -15.51 -7.73 -12.03
C LEU A 275 -14.35 -7.15 -11.23
N SER A 276 -14.19 -7.64 -10.00
CA SER A 276 -13.08 -7.33 -9.12
C SER A 276 -12.80 -8.55 -8.24
N LEU A 277 -11.61 -8.61 -7.64
CA LEU A 277 -11.26 -9.74 -6.77
C LEU A 277 -12.26 -9.87 -5.59
N PRO A 278 -12.61 -8.80 -4.86
CA PRO A 278 -13.64 -8.89 -3.82
C PRO A 278 -15.00 -9.34 -4.36
N ARG A 279 -15.42 -8.86 -5.54
CA ARG A 279 -16.72 -9.22 -6.13
C ARG A 279 -16.78 -10.68 -6.54
N LEU A 280 -15.73 -11.25 -7.10
CA LEU A 280 -15.69 -12.68 -7.42
C LEU A 280 -15.87 -13.54 -6.17
N ILE A 281 -15.26 -13.16 -5.06
CA ILE A 281 -15.42 -13.87 -3.78
C ILE A 281 -16.87 -13.74 -3.29
N LEU A 282 -17.44 -12.53 -3.33
CA LEU A 282 -18.82 -12.27 -2.91
C LEU A 282 -19.87 -12.97 -3.80
N MET A 283 -19.63 -13.09 -5.11
CA MET A 283 -20.49 -13.85 -6.02
C MET A 283 -20.52 -15.35 -5.67
N LYS A 284 -19.40 -15.91 -5.21
CA LYS A 284 -19.36 -17.30 -4.73
C LYS A 284 -20.00 -17.47 -3.36
N LYS A 285 -19.77 -16.50 -2.45
CA LYS A 285 -20.27 -16.57 -1.08
C LYS A 285 -20.51 -15.15 -0.53
N PRO A 286 -21.77 -14.70 -0.43
CA PRO A 286 -22.11 -13.47 0.27
C PRO A 286 -21.62 -13.52 1.72
N MET A 287 -21.02 -12.42 2.19
CA MET A 287 -20.47 -12.33 3.55
C MET A 287 -20.48 -10.89 4.06
N ARG A 288 -20.31 -10.73 5.37
CA ARG A 288 -20.15 -9.41 6.01
C ARG A 288 -18.87 -8.73 5.54
N GLU A 289 -18.84 -7.41 5.57
CA GLU A 289 -17.72 -6.59 5.08
C GLU A 289 -16.36 -7.01 5.69
N TYR A 290 -16.28 -7.15 7.01
CA TYR A 290 -15.03 -7.56 7.65
C TYR A 290 -14.56 -8.96 7.22
N ASN A 291 -15.46 -9.87 6.89
CA ASN A 291 -15.09 -11.22 6.43
C ASN A 291 -14.41 -11.17 5.06
N ILE A 292 -14.93 -10.37 4.12
CA ILE A 292 -14.31 -10.26 2.79
C ILE A 292 -12.94 -9.59 2.89
N VAL A 293 -12.80 -8.57 3.75
CA VAL A 293 -11.50 -7.94 4.03
C VAL A 293 -10.51 -8.95 4.59
N PHE A 294 -10.90 -9.77 5.57
CA PHE A 294 -10.01 -10.80 6.12
C PHE A 294 -9.61 -11.88 5.11
N VAL A 295 -10.51 -12.28 4.21
CA VAL A 295 -10.17 -13.23 3.13
C VAL A 295 -9.09 -12.63 2.21
N ILE A 296 -9.20 -11.36 1.87
CA ILE A 296 -8.20 -10.70 1.01
C ILE A 296 -6.87 -10.51 1.77
N TRP A 297 -6.91 -10.16 3.06
CA TRP A 297 -5.69 -10.12 3.89
C TRP A 297 -5.03 -11.49 4.00
N ALA A 298 -5.80 -12.58 4.12
CA ALA A 298 -5.24 -13.93 4.13
C ALA A 298 -4.57 -14.28 2.79
N LEU A 299 -5.15 -13.84 1.67
CA LEU A 299 -4.53 -13.99 0.35
C LEU A 299 -3.24 -13.17 0.24
N GLU A 300 -3.24 -11.93 0.71
CA GLU A 300 -2.05 -11.06 0.75
C GLU A 300 -0.94 -11.71 1.59
N ILE A 301 -1.28 -12.29 2.75
CA ILE A 301 -0.33 -13.04 3.59
C ILE A 301 0.24 -14.25 2.86
N LEU A 302 -0.60 -15.02 2.15
CA LEU A 302 -0.15 -16.16 1.36
C LEU A 302 0.84 -15.74 0.26
N CYS A 303 0.55 -14.66 -0.46
CA CYS A 303 1.43 -14.07 -1.46
C CYS A 303 2.74 -13.59 -0.83
N GLY A 304 2.69 -12.90 0.31
CA GLY A 304 3.87 -12.46 1.05
C GLY A 304 4.76 -13.60 1.53
N ILE A 305 4.18 -14.66 2.10
CA ILE A 305 4.90 -15.87 2.50
C ILE A 305 5.56 -16.52 1.27
N THR A 306 4.83 -16.62 0.16
CA THR A 306 5.38 -17.17 -1.10
C THR A 306 6.57 -16.34 -1.58
N ALA A 307 6.48 -15.01 -1.53
CA ALA A 307 7.58 -14.12 -1.89
C ALA A 307 8.84 -14.35 -1.03
N LEU A 308 8.68 -14.57 0.27
CA LEU A 308 9.79 -14.89 1.19
C LEU A 308 10.48 -16.21 0.82
N PHE A 309 9.70 -17.25 0.49
CA PHE A 309 10.25 -18.53 0.04
C PHE A 309 10.99 -18.41 -1.30
N VAL A 310 10.41 -17.71 -2.28
CA VAL A 310 11.04 -17.50 -3.59
C VAL A 310 12.34 -16.71 -3.45
N ASN A 311 12.35 -15.62 -2.67
CA ASN A 311 13.55 -14.81 -2.44
C ASN A 311 14.70 -15.60 -1.80
N SER A 312 14.36 -16.51 -0.87
CA SER A 312 15.34 -17.39 -0.24
C SER A 312 15.93 -18.39 -1.23
N THR A 313 15.11 -18.92 -2.15
CA THR A 313 15.53 -19.97 -3.10
C THR A 313 16.40 -19.41 -4.23
N VAL A 314 16.06 -18.24 -4.78
CA VAL A 314 16.81 -17.60 -5.87
C VAL A 314 18.26 -17.28 -5.45
N LYS A 315 18.51 -17.08 -4.16
CA LYS A 315 19.86 -16.81 -3.62
C LYS A 315 20.72 -18.06 -3.38
N ILE A 316 20.11 -19.24 -3.37
CA ILE A 316 20.81 -20.51 -3.14
C ILE A 316 21.37 -21.07 -4.46
N ILE A 317 20.86 -20.60 -5.60
CA ILE A 317 21.28 -20.96 -6.97
C ILE A 317 22.34 -19.99 -7.46
#